data_AF-A0A9E4LL21-F1
#
_entry.id   AF-A0A9E4LL21-F1
#
_cell.length_a   1.000
_cell.length_b   1.000
_cell.length_c   1.000
_cell.angle_alpha   90.00
_cell.angle_beta   90.00
_cell.angle_gamma   90.00
#
_symmetry.space_group_name_H-M   'P 1'
#
loop_
_entity.id
_entity.type
_entity.pdbx_description
1 polymer ?
#
loop_
_entity_poly.entity_id
_entity_poly.type
_entity_poly.pdbx_seq_one_letter_code
_entity_poly.pdbx_strand_id
1 'polypeptide(L)'
;MIALLRDDEEREMNVPLGQVVHTGSRFRHEYDFGTTTELTLRVLGELDGGDDEIRLLARNDAPAIDCHRWGAPASWVSPGEDDWIAMTAGLCDACAPTSEYRLPIVNSPRSGVCGYDGAPMWIIVDEE
;
A
#
# COMPACT_ATOMS: atom_id res chain seq x y z
N MET A 1 -24.20 -7.23 14.11
CA MET A 1 -23.68 -8.60 13.89
C MET A 1 -22.73 -8.51 12.71
N ILE A 2 -21.42 -8.64 12.92
CA ILE A 2 -20.43 -8.55 11.82
C ILE A 2 -20.43 -9.93 11.14
N ALA A 3 -21.04 -10.02 9.97
CA ALA A 3 -20.91 -11.21 9.12
C ALA A 3 -19.49 -11.20 8.53
N LEU A 4 -18.67 -12.17 8.94
CA LEU A 4 -17.47 -12.51 8.18
C LEU A 4 -17.96 -13.13 6.87
N LEU A 5 -17.52 -12.60 5.73
CA LEU A 5 -17.59 -13.38 4.49
C LEU A 5 -16.71 -14.60 4.75
N ARG A 6 -17.31 -15.79 4.70
CA ARG A 6 -16.61 -17.06 4.98
C ARG A 6 -15.51 -17.21 3.93
N ASP A 7 -14.35 -17.73 4.33
CA ASP A 7 -13.18 -18.00 3.46
C ASP A 7 -13.51 -18.90 2.24
N ASP A 8 -14.69 -19.53 2.20
CA ASP A 8 -15.07 -20.52 1.18
C ASP A 8 -15.69 -19.96 -0.11
N GLU A 9 -15.83 -18.63 -0.28
CA GLU A 9 -16.40 -18.02 -1.50
C GLU A 9 -15.46 -16.99 -2.15
N GLU A 10 -14.34 -17.47 -2.70
CA GLU A 10 -13.52 -16.65 -3.61
C GLU A 10 -14.37 -16.15 -4.79
N ARG A 11 -14.18 -14.87 -5.15
CA ARG A 11 -14.86 -14.23 -6.28
C ARG A 11 -13.83 -13.69 -7.26
N GLU A 12 -14.11 -13.83 -8.54
CA GLU A 12 -13.31 -13.22 -9.61
C GLU A 12 -13.45 -11.69 -9.59
N MET A 13 -12.41 -10.99 -10.04
CA MET A 13 -12.37 -9.51 -10.11
C MET A 13 -13.26 -8.91 -11.21
N ASN A 14 -13.94 -9.74 -12.00
CA ASN A 14 -14.91 -9.32 -13.02
C ASN A 14 -16.33 -9.14 -12.46
N VAL A 15 -16.56 -9.45 -11.18
CA VAL A 15 -17.85 -9.28 -10.50
C VAL A 15 -17.95 -7.85 -9.93
N PRO A 16 -19.06 -7.13 -10.14
CA PRO A 16 -19.26 -5.81 -9.55
C PRO A 16 -19.12 -5.83 -8.02
N LEU A 17 -18.30 -4.93 -7.46
CA LEU A 17 -18.00 -4.89 -6.02
C LEU A 17 -19.26 -4.83 -5.13
N GLY A 18 -20.27 -4.04 -5.55
CA GLY A 18 -21.54 -3.91 -4.83
C GLY A 18 -22.40 -5.18 -4.79
N GLN A 19 -22.05 -6.22 -5.54
CA GLN A 19 -22.68 -7.55 -5.45
C GLN A 19 -21.94 -8.49 -4.49
N VAL A 20 -20.72 -8.13 -4.07
CA VAL A 20 -19.83 -8.99 -3.29
C VAL A 20 -19.74 -8.52 -1.83
N VAL A 21 -19.76 -7.21 -1.60
CA VAL A 21 -19.59 -6.63 -0.26
C VAL A 21 -20.70 -5.61 0.05
N HIS A 22 -20.95 -5.41 1.33
CA HIS A 22 -21.91 -4.44 1.88
C HIS A 22 -21.32 -3.78 3.12
N THR A 23 -21.85 -2.62 3.53
CA THR A 23 -21.44 -1.95 4.77
C THR A 23 -21.36 -2.92 5.96
N GLY A 24 -20.20 -2.94 6.63
CA GLY A 24 -19.89 -3.85 7.73
C GLY A 24 -19.15 -5.13 7.35
N SER A 25 -19.06 -5.46 6.04
CA SER A 25 -18.31 -6.63 5.55
C SER A 25 -16.85 -6.57 5.95
N ARG A 26 -16.26 -7.73 6.25
CA ARG A 26 -14.80 -7.93 6.37
C ARG A 26 -14.41 -9.08 5.44
N PHE A 27 -13.38 -8.87 4.64
CA PHE A 27 -12.95 -9.83 3.62
C PHE A 27 -11.44 -9.75 3.38
N ARG A 28 -10.88 -10.82 2.81
CA ARG A 28 -9.49 -10.88 2.37
C ARG A 28 -9.41 -10.59 0.88
N HIS A 29 -8.37 -9.90 0.44
CA HIS A 29 -8.09 -9.64 -0.96
C HIS A 29 -6.62 -9.95 -1.23
N GLU A 30 -6.37 -10.74 -2.26
CA GLU A 30 -5.04 -11.04 -2.76
C GLU A 30 -4.88 -10.45 -4.16
N TYR A 31 -3.79 -9.72 -4.38
CA TYR A 31 -3.50 -9.07 -5.66
C TYR A 31 -1.99 -8.95 -5.87
N ASP A 32 -1.58 -8.62 -7.10
CA ASP A 32 -0.23 -8.29 -7.59
C ASP A 32 0.40 -9.35 -8.52
N PHE A 33 1.15 -8.89 -9.54
CA PHE A 33 1.94 -9.74 -10.44
C PHE A 33 3.37 -9.81 -9.93
N GLY A 34 3.76 -10.94 -9.34
CA GLY A 34 5.13 -11.18 -8.85
C GLY A 34 5.13 -11.66 -7.41
N THR A 35 4.96 -10.74 -6.44
CA THR A 35 4.84 -11.07 -5.02
C THR A 35 3.42 -10.78 -4.53
N THR A 36 2.67 -11.82 -4.17
CA THR A 36 1.28 -11.68 -3.70
C THR A 36 1.20 -10.73 -2.52
N THR A 37 0.31 -9.76 -2.63
CA THR A 37 -0.04 -8.85 -1.53
C THR A 37 -1.36 -9.30 -0.94
N GLU A 38 -1.35 -9.66 0.34
CA GLU A 38 -2.54 -10.06 1.09
C GLU A 38 -3.08 -8.88 1.92
N LEU A 39 -4.35 -8.54 1.73
CA LEU A 39 -5.03 -7.44 2.42
C LEU A 39 -6.25 -7.96 3.18
N THR A 40 -6.46 -7.43 4.39
CA THR A 40 -7.74 -7.56 5.11
C THR A 40 -8.48 -6.23 5.05
N LEU A 41 -9.66 -6.23 4.43
CA LEU A 41 -10.45 -5.03 4.20
C LEU A 41 -11.74 -5.05 5.02
N ARG A 42 -12.24 -3.85 5.33
CA ARG A 42 -13.53 -3.66 5.98
C ARG A 42 -14.30 -2.53 5.31
N VAL A 43 -15.55 -2.79 4.96
CA VAL A 43 -16.46 -1.74 4.45
C VAL A 43 -17.02 -0.97 5.65
N LEU A 44 -16.68 0.32 5.75
CA LEU A 44 -17.10 1.17 6.87
C LEU A 44 -18.43 1.88 6.61
N GLY A 45 -18.72 2.18 5.35
CA GLY A 45 -19.93 2.85 4.92
C GLY A 45 -19.95 2.99 3.41
N GLU A 46 -21.02 3.57 2.91
CA GLU A 46 -21.27 3.86 1.51
C GLU A 46 -21.65 5.34 1.39
N LEU A 47 -21.22 5.98 0.31
CA LEU A 47 -21.56 7.37 0.00
C LEU A 47 -22.28 7.39 -1.35
N ASP A 48 -23.46 8.00 -1.38
CA ASP A 48 -24.21 8.20 -2.62
C ASP A 48 -23.53 9.32 -3.44
N GLY A 49 -23.11 8.99 -4.66
CA GLY A 49 -22.51 9.93 -5.60
C GLY A 49 -21.05 9.62 -5.96
N GLY A 50 -20.52 10.42 -6.88
CA GLY A 50 -19.20 10.27 -7.48
C GLY A 50 -19.26 10.58 -8.97
N ASP A 51 -18.24 11.26 -9.48
CA ASP A 51 -18.03 11.33 -10.94
C ASP A 51 -17.55 9.95 -11.43
N ASP A 52 -17.38 9.77 -12.75
CA ASP A 52 -16.77 8.56 -13.33
C ASP A 52 -15.29 8.35 -12.90
N GLU A 53 -14.76 9.18 -11.99
CA GLU A 53 -13.38 9.18 -11.52
C GLU A 53 -13.24 8.76 -10.05
N ILE A 54 -12.20 7.96 -9.76
CA ILE A 54 -11.88 7.51 -8.41
C ILE A 54 -11.26 8.66 -7.62
N ARG A 55 -11.91 9.05 -6.52
CA ARG A 55 -11.40 10.08 -5.60
C ARG A 55 -10.88 9.46 -4.30
N LEU A 56 -9.71 9.91 -3.85
CA LEU A 56 -9.16 9.49 -2.55
C LEU A 56 -9.80 10.32 -1.43
N LEU A 57 -10.64 9.67 -0.61
CA LEU A 57 -11.33 10.35 0.50
C LEU A 57 -10.48 10.47 1.77
N ALA A 58 -9.61 9.48 2.02
CA ALA A 58 -8.76 9.46 3.19
C ALA A 58 -7.51 8.61 2.93
N ARG A 59 -6.40 9.00 3.56
CA ARG A 59 -5.16 8.24 3.58
C ARG A 59 -4.57 8.34 4.98
N ASN A 60 -4.06 7.23 5.49
CA ASN A 60 -3.32 7.23 6.75
C ASN A 60 -2.07 8.08 6.63
N ASP A 61 -1.65 8.70 7.72
CA ASP A 61 -0.32 9.28 7.81
C ASP A 61 0.74 8.19 7.61
N ALA A 62 1.82 8.54 6.92
CA ALA A 62 2.93 7.63 6.73
C ALA A 62 3.55 7.32 8.10
N PRO A 63 3.80 6.03 8.43
CA PRO A 63 4.52 5.71 9.65
C PRO A 63 5.94 6.28 9.57
N ALA A 64 6.47 6.73 10.72
CA ALA A 64 7.88 7.07 10.82
C ALA A 64 8.71 5.80 10.61
N ILE A 65 9.68 5.86 9.70
CA ILE A 65 10.60 4.76 9.41
C ILE A 65 12.00 5.25 9.79
N ASP A 66 12.63 4.53 10.69
CA ASP A 66 14.00 4.82 11.12
C ASP A 66 15.01 4.07 10.25
N CYS A 67 16.18 4.66 10.10
CA CYS A 67 17.31 4.03 9.45
C CYS A 67 17.79 2.86 10.29
N HIS A 68 17.87 1.67 9.70
CA HIS A 68 18.26 0.45 10.42
C HIS A 68 19.67 0.52 11.03
N ARG A 69 20.55 1.40 10.52
CA ARG A 69 21.94 1.52 10.93
C ARG A 69 22.17 2.50 12.08
N TRP A 70 21.49 3.64 12.05
CA TRP A 70 21.73 4.75 12.98
C TRP A 70 20.49 5.25 13.73
N GLY A 71 19.29 4.75 13.39
CA GLY A 71 18.03 5.21 13.98
C GLY A 71 17.58 6.62 13.57
N ALA A 72 18.30 7.28 12.67
CA ALA A 72 17.88 8.57 12.11
C ALA A 72 16.69 8.39 11.15
N PRO A 73 15.86 9.41 10.88
CA PRO A 73 14.77 9.31 9.92
C PRO A 73 15.25 8.78 8.56
N ALA A 74 14.55 7.78 8.02
CA ALA A 74 14.85 7.19 6.73
C ALA A 74 14.03 7.82 5.62
N SER A 75 14.67 8.01 4.47
CA SER A 75 14.04 8.52 3.24
C SER A 75 14.13 7.50 2.09
N TRP A 76 14.94 6.46 2.25
CA TRP A 76 15.31 5.56 1.17
C TRP A 76 15.22 4.09 1.56
N VAL A 77 15.00 3.25 0.55
CA VAL A 77 15.23 1.81 0.58
C VAL A 77 16.16 1.44 -0.58
N SER A 78 16.92 0.35 -0.44
CA SER A 78 17.71 -0.21 -1.55
C SER A 78 17.29 -1.67 -1.76
N PRO A 79 16.50 -1.98 -2.81
CA PRO A 79 16.10 -3.34 -3.10
C PRO A 79 17.31 -4.12 -3.64
N GLY A 80 17.86 -5.03 -2.83
CA GLY A 80 18.69 -6.13 -3.33
C GLY A 80 20.18 -5.88 -3.56
N GLU A 81 20.80 -4.85 -2.98
CA GLU A 81 22.28 -4.70 -3.10
C GLU A 81 23.09 -5.42 -2.01
N ASP A 82 22.58 -5.60 -0.79
CA ASP A 82 23.31 -6.21 0.32
C ASP A 82 22.47 -7.27 1.05
N ASP A 83 22.91 -8.53 1.06
CA ASP A 83 22.26 -9.67 1.77
C ASP A 83 22.05 -9.45 3.28
N TRP A 84 22.64 -8.40 3.86
CA TRP A 84 22.50 -8.02 5.27
C TRP A 84 21.36 -7.03 5.53
N ILE A 85 20.83 -6.38 4.49
CA ILE A 85 19.79 -5.37 4.58
C ILE A 85 18.55 -5.97 3.90
N ALA A 86 17.53 -6.29 4.70
CA ALA A 86 16.25 -6.73 4.16
C ALA A 86 15.78 -5.74 3.08
N MET A 87 15.13 -6.24 2.01
CA MET A 87 14.64 -5.47 0.85
C MET A 87 13.75 -4.25 1.18
N THR A 88 13.43 -4.04 2.46
CA THR A 88 12.53 -3.04 3.01
C THR A 88 13.12 -2.22 4.17
N ALA A 89 14.40 -2.41 4.52
CA ALA A 89 15.00 -1.69 5.64
C ALA A 89 15.26 -0.21 5.28
N GLY A 90 14.83 0.69 6.15
CA GLY A 90 15.01 2.13 5.96
C GLY A 90 16.48 2.56 5.99
N LEU A 91 16.81 3.53 5.13
CA LEU A 91 18.12 4.17 5.00
C LEU A 91 17.95 5.70 5.06
N CYS A 92 18.74 6.36 5.91
CA CYS A 92 18.89 7.81 5.86
C CYS A 92 19.81 8.20 4.70
N ASP A 93 19.84 9.50 4.36
CA ASP A 93 20.66 10.02 3.24
C ASP A 93 22.14 9.62 3.32
N ALA A 94 22.69 9.53 4.54
CA ALA A 94 24.09 9.17 4.76
C ALA A 94 24.36 7.66 4.60
N CYS A 95 23.35 6.82 4.73
CA CYS A 95 23.48 5.36 4.57
C CYS A 95 23.05 4.87 3.19
N ALA A 96 22.19 5.63 2.52
CA ALA A 96 21.65 5.23 1.24
C ALA A 96 22.76 5.23 0.18
N PRO A 97 22.92 4.15 -0.60
CA PRO A 97 23.90 4.12 -1.67
C PRO A 97 23.55 5.18 -2.73
N THR A 98 24.56 5.67 -3.44
CA THR A 98 24.37 6.54 -4.61
C THR A 98 24.18 5.72 -5.88
N SER A 99 23.50 4.58 -5.79
CA SER A 99 23.20 3.67 -6.90
C SER A 99 21.82 3.95 -7.50
N GLU A 100 21.59 3.46 -8.71
CA GLU A 100 20.27 3.48 -9.37
C GLU A 100 19.23 2.63 -8.64
N TYR A 101 19.66 1.79 -7.70
CA TYR A 101 18.80 0.94 -6.87
C TYR A 101 18.29 1.66 -5.62
N ARG A 102 18.63 2.92 -5.40
CA ARG A 102 18.05 3.72 -4.32
C ARG A 102 16.65 4.20 -4.69
N LEU A 103 15.64 3.71 -3.97
CA LEU A 103 14.24 4.11 -4.16
C LEU A 103 13.72 4.90 -2.96
N PRO A 104 12.82 5.88 -3.19
CA PRO A 104 12.21 6.63 -2.10
C PRO A 104 11.32 5.73 -1.26
N ILE A 105 11.30 5.96 0.05
CA ILE A 105 10.24 5.45 0.91
C ILE A 105 8.95 6.18 0.56
N VAL A 106 7.89 5.44 0.29
CA VAL A 106 6.55 5.97 0.08
C VAL A 106 5.60 5.47 1.17
N ASN A 107 4.45 6.13 1.30
CA ASN A 107 3.41 5.69 2.23
C ASN A 107 2.68 4.45 1.68
N SER A 108 3.42 3.34 1.64
CA SER A 108 3.04 2.00 1.23
C SER A 108 3.97 0.99 1.90
N PRO A 109 3.43 -0.11 2.47
CA PRO A 109 4.25 -1.20 3.01
C PRO A 109 5.08 -1.92 1.94
N ARG A 110 4.83 -1.64 0.66
CA ARG A 110 5.53 -2.19 -0.48
C ARG A 110 6.66 -1.32 -1.04
N SER A 111 7.02 -0.24 -0.35
CA SER A 111 8.17 0.59 -0.75
C SER A 111 9.40 -0.27 -1.05
N GLY A 112 9.92 -0.17 -2.28
CA GLY A 112 11.09 -0.92 -2.76
C GLY A 112 10.81 -2.35 -3.26
N VAL A 113 9.66 -2.95 -2.94
CA VAL A 113 9.35 -4.32 -3.36
C VAL A 113 9.13 -4.34 -4.88
N CYS A 114 9.89 -5.19 -5.58
CA CYS A 114 9.89 -5.27 -7.05
C CYS A 114 10.15 -3.91 -7.73
N GLY A 115 10.93 -3.02 -7.08
CA GLY A 115 11.24 -1.70 -7.61
C GLY A 115 10.14 -0.66 -7.43
N TYR A 116 9.12 -0.95 -6.61
CA TYR A 116 8.00 -0.04 -6.38
C TYR A 116 8.45 1.25 -5.66
N ASP A 117 8.34 2.38 -6.35
CA ASP A 117 8.69 3.72 -5.90
C ASP A 117 7.46 4.62 -5.65
N GLY A 118 6.26 4.03 -5.72
CA GLY A 118 4.98 4.71 -5.56
C GLY A 118 4.29 4.99 -6.89
N ALA A 119 2.97 5.19 -6.83
CA ALA A 119 2.23 5.73 -7.96
C ALA A 119 2.42 7.27 -8.02
N PRO A 120 2.48 7.89 -9.21
CA PRO A 120 2.41 9.33 -9.31
C PRO A 120 1.09 9.81 -8.68
N MET A 121 1.17 10.79 -7.78
CA MET A 121 -0.01 11.42 -7.19
C MET A 121 -0.73 12.28 -8.25
N TRP A 122 -1.47 11.65 -9.16
CA TRP A 122 -2.58 12.30 -9.83
C TRP A 122 -3.84 12.02 -9.00
N ILE A 123 -3.84 12.52 -7.77
CA ILE A 123 -5.03 12.53 -6.94
C ILE A 123 -5.49 13.97 -6.98
N ILE A 124 -6.59 14.21 -7.69
CA ILE A 124 -7.28 15.48 -7.65
C ILE A 124 -7.81 15.62 -6.22
N VAL A 125 -7.05 16.34 -5.39
CA VAL A 125 -7.58 16.94 -4.18
C VAL A 125 -8.32 18.17 -4.65
N ASP A 126 -9.65 18.14 -4.58
CA ASP A 126 -10.42 19.38 -4.65
C ASP A 126 -9.96 20.22 -3.44
N GLU A 127 -9.19 21.28 -3.70
CA GLU A 127 -8.92 22.30 -2.70
C GLU A 127 -10.25 23.04 -2.45
N GLU A 128 -10.83 22.87 -1.26
CA GLU A 128 -11.96 23.70 -0.78
C GLU A 128 -11.56 25.18 -0.62
#